data_AF-A0A537AYY7-F1
#
_entry.id   AF-A0A537AYY7-F1
#
_cell.length_a   1.000
_cell.length_b   1.000
_cell.length_c   1.000
_cell.angle_alpha   90.00
_cell.angle_beta   90.00
_cell.angle_gamma   90.00
#
_symmetry.space_group_name_H-M   'P 1'
#
loop_
_entity.id
_entity.type
_entity.pdbx_description
1 polymer ?
#
loop_
_entity_poly.entity_id
_entity_poly.type
_entity_poly.pdbx_seq_one_letter_code
_entity_poly.pdbx_strand_id
1 'polypeptide(L)'
;NALAAARVLKAAGYVLHTLAARGEHRCCGRTFLSVGMVEAAKSKASALIAELLPFASAGIAVVGLEPSCLLTLRDEALVMGLGEGAQIVAERALMFEEFVAREAEAGRFELGFKPAQRPLLVHGHCHQKAFGALSPVLEVLRLIPNASPELIESSCCGMAGSFGYEAGHYDVSMRMVQANLLPAVLKSPQAIVVADGTSCRQQIAHGAHREAIHAARLLEWHFAD
;
A
#
# COMPACT_ATOMS: atom_id res chain seq x y z
N ASN A 1 3.85 4.48 8.96
CA ASN A 1 3.29 4.69 7.61
C ASN A 1 2.17 5.71 7.61
N ALA A 2 1.05 5.47 8.32
CA ALA A 2 -0.07 6.44 8.39
C ALA A 2 0.35 7.86 8.78
N LEU A 3 1.16 8.01 9.84
CA LEU A 3 1.68 9.32 10.25
C LEU A 3 2.58 9.97 9.20
N ALA A 4 3.38 9.17 8.48
CA ALA A 4 4.25 9.69 7.44
C ALA A 4 3.45 10.19 6.24
N ALA A 5 2.53 9.36 5.73
CA ALA A 5 1.59 9.77 4.69
C ALA A 5 0.81 11.03 5.10
N ALA A 6 0.36 11.10 6.36
CA ALA A 6 -0.35 12.26 6.86
C ALA A 6 0.52 13.53 6.86
N ARG A 7 1.80 13.42 7.24
CA ARG A 7 2.73 14.55 7.18
C ARG A 7 3.04 14.97 5.75
N VAL A 8 3.22 14.02 4.81
CA VAL A 8 3.43 14.31 3.39
C VAL A 8 2.25 15.09 2.82
N LEU A 9 1.05 14.57 2.99
CA LEU A 9 -0.15 15.19 2.43
C LEU A 9 -0.43 16.56 3.07
N LYS A 10 -0.25 16.69 4.40
CA LYS A 10 -0.41 18.01 5.05
C LYS A 10 0.63 19.03 4.60
N ALA A 11 1.89 18.61 4.42
CA ALA A 11 2.94 19.49 3.92
C ALA A 11 2.65 19.95 2.48
N ALA A 12 2.05 19.10 1.66
CA ALA A 12 1.57 19.43 0.32
C ALA A 12 0.22 20.20 0.30
N GLY A 13 -0.27 20.67 1.46
CA GLY A 13 -1.46 21.53 1.55
C GLY A 13 -2.81 20.80 1.66
N TYR A 14 -2.82 19.47 1.78
CA TYR A 14 -4.06 18.70 1.84
C TYR A 14 -4.67 18.66 3.25
N VAL A 15 -6.00 18.80 3.30
CA VAL A 15 -6.78 18.55 4.51
C VAL A 15 -7.10 17.06 4.60
N LEU A 16 -6.80 16.46 5.76
CA LEU A 16 -7.05 15.05 6.00
C LEU A 16 -8.29 14.84 6.85
N HIS A 17 -9.20 14.03 6.32
CA HIS A 17 -10.32 13.49 7.07
C HIS A 17 -9.95 12.11 7.57
N THR A 18 -9.87 11.94 8.88
CA THR A 18 -9.71 10.62 9.51
C THR A 18 -11.07 10.14 9.99
N LEU A 19 -11.44 8.91 9.65
CA LEU A 19 -12.59 8.26 10.27
C LEU A 19 -12.31 8.15 11.76
N ALA A 20 -13.14 8.82 12.58
CA ALA A 20 -12.93 8.87 14.02
C ALA A 20 -12.97 7.47 14.61
N ALA A 21 -11.95 7.11 15.39
CA ALA A 21 -11.95 5.92 16.21
C ALA A 21 -13.02 6.05 17.32
N ARG A 22 -14.30 5.88 16.98
CA ARG A 22 -15.38 5.64 17.96
C ARG A 22 -15.26 4.21 18.49
N GLY A 23 -14.09 3.85 19.00
CA GLY A 23 -13.80 2.56 19.65
C GLY A 23 -13.64 1.34 18.74
N GLU A 24 -14.06 1.39 17.48
CA GLU A 24 -14.05 0.21 16.60
C GLU A 24 -13.11 0.35 15.40
N HIS A 25 -12.22 -0.64 15.22
CA HIS A 25 -11.38 -0.74 14.04
C HIS A 25 -12.21 -1.16 12.82
N ARG A 26 -12.31 -0.27 11.82
CA ARG A 26 -12.93 -0.62 10.52
C ARG A 26 -11.93 -1.37 9.64
N CYS A 27 -12.29 -2.59 9.27
CA CYS A 27 -11.48 -3.47 8.45
C CYS A 27 -12.11 -3.57 7.05
N CYS A 28 -11.27 -3.68 6.01
CA CYS A 28 -11.71 -3.91 4.63
C CYS A 28 -12.32 -5.31 4.40
N GLY A 29 -12.22 -6.23 5.38
CA GLY A 29 -12.72 -7.60 5.27
C GLY A 29 -11.76 -8.59 4.60
N ARG A 30 -10.64 -8.12 4.02
CA ARG A 30 -9.71 -8.97 3.25
C ARG A 30 -9.20 -10.19 4.02
N THR A 31 -8.81 -10.01 5.29
CA THR A 31 -8.29 -11.11 6.12
C THR A 31 -9.31 -12.20 6.39
N PHE A 32 -10.59 -11.85 6.47
CA PHE A 32 -11.69 -12.81 6.60
C PHE A 32 -11.96 -13.50 5.27
N LEU A 33 -11.93 -12.75 4.17
CA LEU A 33 -12.18 -13.27 2.83
C LEU A 33 -11.13 -14.31 2.44
N SER A 34 -9.85 -14.08 2.76
CA SER A 34 -8.76 -15.00 2.41
C SER A 34 -8.85 -16.38 3.05
N VAL A 35 -9.63 -16.53 4.12
CA VAL A 35 -9.84 -17.81 4.83
C VAL A 35 -11.27 -18.34 4.65
N GLY A 36 -12.02 -17.82 3.67
CA GLY A 36 -13.37 -18.28 3.35
C GLY A 36 -14.46 -17.80 4.31
N MET A 37 -14.18 -16.88 5.23
CA MET A 37 -15.16 -16.29 6.13
C MET A 37 -15.93 -15.15 5.44
N VAL A 38 -16.67 -15.49 4.38
CA VAL A 38 -17.32 -14.52 3.48
C VAL A 38 -18.29 -13.59 4.21
N GLU A 39 -19.14 -14.11 5.09
CA GLU A 39 -20.12 -13.29 5.81
C GLU A 39 -19.46 -12.30 6.79
N ALA A 40 -18.35 -12.71 7.43
CA ALA A 40 -17.56 -11.81 8.25
C ALA A 40 -16.87 -10.74 7.39
N ALA A 41 -16.34 -11.11 6.21
CA ALA A 41 -15.75 -10.17 5.26
C ALA A 41 -16.77 -9.11 4.81
N LYS A 42 -17.97 -9.54 4.40
CA LYS A 42 -19.08 -8.64 4.03
C LYS A 42 -19.46 -7.70 5.16
N SER A 43 -19.62 -8.21 6.38
CA SER A 43 -19.96 -7.40 7.55
C SER A 43 -18.91 -6.30 7.80
N LYS A 44 -17.62 -6.65 7.79
CA LYS A 44 -16.54 -5.68 8.00
C LYS A 44 -16.43 -4.65 6.87
N ALA A 45 -16.46 -5.11 5.63
CA ALA A 45 -16.39 -4.25 4.46
C ALA A 45 -17.59 -3.29 4.39
N SER A 46 -18.81 -3.76 4.67
CA SER A 46 -20.02 -2.93 4.69
C SER A 46 -19.94 -1.81 5.72
N ALA A 47 -19.43 -2.11 6.92
CA ALA A 47 -19.25 -1.11 7.97
C ALA A 47 -18.22 -0.04 7.58
N LEU A 48 -17.12 -0.44 6.92
CA LEU A 48 -16.13 0.51 6.40
C LEU A 48 -16.72 1.37 5.26
N ILE A 49 -17.43 0.76 4.32
CA ILE A 49 -18.07 1.47 3.20
C ILE A 49 -19.08 2.49 3.72
N ALA A 50 -19.91 2.14 4.70
CA ALA A 50 -20.88 3.05 5.27
C ALA A 50 -20.23 4.31 5.88
N GLU A 51 -19.04 4.19 6.47
CA GLU A 51 -18.30 5.34 7.02
C GLU A 51 -17.59 6.17 5.95
N LEU A 52 -17.11 5.53 4.87
CA LEU A 52 -16.44 6.22 3.76
C LEU A 52 -17.43 6.92 2.82
N LEU A 53 -18.65 6.39 2.69
CA LEU A 53 -19.62 6.82 1.70
C LEU A 53 -19.93 8.32 1.72
N PRO A 54 -20.11 8.99 2.88
CA PRO A 54 -20.35 10.44 2.89
C PRO A 54 -19.19 11.25 2.27
N PHE A 55 -17.94 10.82 2.50
CA PHE A 55 -16.76 11.48 1.94
C PHE A 55 -16.62 11.19 0.45
N ALA A 56 -16.79 9.92 0.05
CA ALA A 56 -16.71 9.52 -1.35
C ALA A 56 -17.80 10.20 -2.21
N SER A 57 -19.01 10.32 -1.68
CA SER A 57 -20.12 11.03 -2.34
C SER A 57 -19.87 12.53 -2.48
N ALA A 58 -19.10 13.13 -1.55
CA ALA A 58 -18.64 14.51 -1.64
C ALA A 58 -17.42 14.70 -2.59
N GLY A 59 -16.99 13.63 -3.29
CA GLY A 59 -15.86 13.67 -4.21
C GLY A 59 -14.49 13.60 -3.53
N ILE A 60 -14.43 13.34 -2.23
CA ILE A 60 -13.18 13.25 -1.47
C ILE A 60 -12.53 11.89 -1.75
N ALA A 61 -11.23 11.90 -2.05
CA ALA A 61 -10.47 10.69 -2.30
C ALA A 61 -10.33 9.83 -1.04
N VAL A 62 -10.47 8.51 -1.19
CA VAL A 62 -10.19 7.52 -0.16
C VAL A 62 -8.78 6.98 -0.39
N VAL A 63 -7.82 7.45 0.42
CA VAL A 63 -6.40 7.14 0.23
C VAL A 63 -5.97 5.97 1.11
N GLY A 64 -5.51 4.87 0.50
CA GLY A 64 -5.05 3.67 1.18
C GLY A 64 -3.53 3.47 1.17
N LEU A 65 -3.00 2.91 2.25
CA LEU A 65 -1.56 2.60 2.39
C LEU A 65 -1.24 1.12 2.23
N GLU A 66 -2.19 0.25 2.58
CA GLU A 66 -2.02 -1.20 2.48
C GLU A 66 -2.70 -1.68 1.19
N PRO A 67 -1.95 -2.15 0.19
CA PRO A 67 -2.51 -2.53 -1.11
C PRO A 67 -3.60 -3.59 -1.00
N SER A 68 -3.40 -4.61 -0.16
CA SER A 68 -4.40 -5.66 0.04
C SER A 68 -5.72 -5.13 0.62
N CYS A 69 -5.66 -4.09 1.44
CA CYS A 69 -6.84 -3.52 2.07
C CYS A 69 -7.61 -2.59 1.14
N LEU A 70 -6.90 -1.67 0.48
CA LEU A 70 -7.54 -0.70 -0.39
C LEU A 70 -8.09 -1.36 -1.66
N LEU A 71 -7.32 -2.25 -2.30
CA LEU A 71 -7.74 -2.85 -3.57
C LEU A 71 -8.93 -3.81 -3.38
N THR A 72 -9.17 -4.29 -2.15
CA THR A 72 -10.43 -4.95 -1.79
C THR A 72 -11.66 -4.07 -1.90
N LEU A 73 -11.54 -2.75 -1.73
CA LEU A 73 -12.65 -1.84 -2.01
C LEU A 73 -12.94 -1.71 -3.51
N ARG A 74 -11.92 -1.89 -4.38
CA ARG A 74 -12.04 -1.73 -5.84
C ARG A 74 -12.55 -2.96 -6.57
N ASP A 75 -12.47 -4.14 -5.96
CA ASP A 75 -12.81 -5.40 -6.62
C ASP A 75 -13.70 -6.28 -5.74
N GLU A 76 -13.14 -6.86 -4.67
CA GLU A 76 -13.89 -7.86 -3.91
C GLU A 76 -15.14 -7.28 -3.22
N ALA A 77 -15.14 -6.02 -2.80
CA ALA A 77 -16.33 -5.34 -2.28
C ALA A 77 -17.47 -5.26 -3.31
N LEU A 78 -17.14 -5.11 -4.60
CA LEU A 78 -18.12 -5.04 -5.68
C LEU A 78 -18.69 -6.43 -5.97
N VAL A 79 -17.82 -7.45 -6.04
CA VAL A 79 -18.22 -8.84 -6.29
C VAL A 79 -18.98 -9.44 -5.12
N MET A 80 -18.71 -9.01 -3.88
CA MET A 80 -19.48 -9.39 -2.69
C MET A 80 -20.90 -8.81 -2.67
N GLY A 81 -21.25 -7.91 -3.60
CA GLY A 81 -22.60 -7.37 -3.74
C GLY A 81 -22.97 -6.36 -2.65
N LEU A 82 -22.02 -5.53 -2.22
CA LEU A 82 -22.21 -4.58 -1.10
C LEU A 82 -22.99 -3.29 -1.47
N GLY A 83 -23.65 -3.29 -2.63
CA GLY A 83 -24.55 -2.21 -3.09
C GLY A 83 -23.84 -1.00 -3.72
N GLU A 84 -24.64 -0.01 -4.09
CA GLU A 84 -24.20 1.22 -4.79
C GLU A 84 -23.15 2.01 -3.98
N GLY A 85 -23.27 2.02 -2.64
CA GLY A 85 -22.28 2.66 -1.79
C GLY A 85 -20.87 2.10 -1.97
N ALA A 86 -20.74 0.80 -2.27
CA ALA A 86 -19.45 0.17 -2.56
C ALA A 86 -18.86 0.68 -3.89
N GLN A 87 -19.71 0.88 -4.91
CA GLN A 87 -19.30 1.42 -6.21
C GLN A 87 -18.78 2.85 -6.07
N ILE A 88 -19.53 3.71 -5.37
CA ILE A 88 -19.13 5.10 -5.12
C ILE A 88 -17.79 5.17 -4.36
N VAL A 89 -17.60 4.34 -3.33
CA VAL A 89 -16.35 4.28 -2.58
C VAL A 89 -15.21 3.74 -3.44
N ALA A 90 -15.44 2.70 -4.25
CA ALA A 90 -14.45 2.11 -5.13
C ALA A 90 -13.89 3.12 -6.15
N GLU A 91 -14.74 3.96 -6.73
CA GLU A 91 -14.34 5.02 -7.67
C GLU A 91 -13.45 6.10 -7.05
N ARG A 92 -13.49 6.23 -5.71
CA ARG A 92 -12.67 7.19 -4.96
C ARG A 92 -11.47 6.55 -4.28
N ALA A 93 -11.35 5.22 -4.31
CA ALA A 93 -10.28 4.47 -3.66
C ALA A 93 -8.98 4.53 -4.47
N LEU A 94 -7.96 5.17 -3.91
CA LEU A 94 -6.64 5.36 -4.53
C LEU A 94 -5.54 4.95 -3.58
N MET A 95 -4.56 4.19 -4.08
CA MET A 95 -3.32 4.00 -3.35
C MET A 95 -2.70 5.36 -3.08
N PHE A 96 -1.96 5.49 -1.98
CA PHE A 96 -1.24 6.73 -1.71
C PHE A 96 -0.38 7.18 -2.89
N GLU A 97 0.27 6.23 -3.56
CA GLU A 97 1.10 6.50 -4.72
C GLU A 97 0.26 6.91 -5.94
N GLU A 98 -0.91 6.30 -6.15
CA GLU A 98 -1.86 6.73 -7.20
C GLU A 98 -2.36 8.16 -6.94
N PHE A 99 -2.68 8.49 -5.69
CA PHE A 99 -3.12 9.83 -5.33
C PHE A 99 -2.01 10.86 -5.57
N VAL A 100 -0.80 10.63 -5.02
CA VAL A 100 0.31 11.58 -5.16
C VAL A 100 0.73 11.74 -6.62
N ALA A 101 0.81 10.66 -7.40
CA ALA A 101 1.14 10.74 -8.83
C ALA A 101 0.12 11.59 -9.60
N ARG A 102 -1.18 11.32 -9.39
CA ARG A 102 -2.26 12.08 -10.03
C ARG A 102 -2.23 13.56 -9.67
N GLU A 103 -2.01 13.88 -8.40
CA GLU A 103 -1.96 15.27 -7.96
C GLU A 103 -0.69 15.99 -8.43
N ALA A 104 0.45 15.29 -8.52
CA ALA A 104 1.69 15.83 -9.06
C ALA A 104 1.58 16.11 -10.56
N GLU A 105 1.02 15.18 -11.33
CA GLU A 105 0.76 15.37 -12.77
C GLU A 105 -0.17 16.56 -13.01
N ALA A 106 -1.16 16.76 -12.13
CA ALA A 106 -2.07 17.88 -12.19
C ALA A 106 -1.51 19.22 -11.67
N GLY A 107 -0.24 19.25 -11.22
CA GLY A 107 0.38 20.45 -10.63
C GLY A 107 -0.23 20.88 -9.29
N ARG A 108 -0.92 19.97 -8.59
CA ARG A 108 -1.54 20.23 -7.27
C ARG A 108 -0.77 19.62 -6.10
N PHE A 109 0.32 18.91 -6.37
CA PHE A 109 1.22 18.38 -5.35
C PHE A 109 2.54 19.16 -5.40
N GLU A 110 2.57 20.31 -4.72
CA GLU A 110 3.73 21.19 -4.66
C GLU A 110 4.49 20.94 -3.36
N LEU A 111 5.43 19.99 -3.39
CA LEU A 111 6.29 19.67 -2.26
C LEU A 111 7.73 19.45 -2.72
N GLY A 112 8.68 20.15 -2.08
CA GLY A 112 10.11 20.00 -2.35
C GLY A 112 10.73 18.83 -1.60
N PHE A 113 11.61 18.09 -2.28
CA PHE A 113 12.34 16.97 -1.69
C PHE A 113 13.86 17.17 -1.71
N LYS A 114 14.54 16.82 -0.62
CA LYS A 114 16.00 16.68 -0.53
C LYS A 114 16.45 15.52 -1.44
N PRO A 115 17.61 15.59 -2.12
CA PRO A 115 18.04 14.53 -3.03
C PRO A 115 18.28 13.18 -2.36
N ALA A 116 18.02 12.09 -3.08
CA ALA A 116 18.38 10.73 -2.71
C ALA A 116 19.91 10.56 -2.66
N GLN A 117 20.39 9.91 -1.61
CA GLN A 117 21.81 9.59 -1.41
C GLN A 117 22.11 8.10 -1.57
N ARG A 118 21.07 7.27 -1.66
CA ARG A 118 21.16 5.82 -1.68
C ARG A 118 20.29 5.26 -2.81
N PRO A 119 20.70 4.15 -3.45
CA PRO A 119 19.85 3.45 -4.41
C PRO A 119 18.53 3.03 -3.76
N LEU A 120 17.46 2.96 -4.56
CA LEU A 120 16.15 2.53 -4.11
C LEU A 120 15.79 1.24 -4.83
N LEU A 121 15.44 0.21 -4.05
CA LEU A 121 15.04 -1.09 -4.57
C LEU A 121 13.58 -1.35 -4.17
N VAL A 122 12.70 -1.53 -5.15
CA VAL A 122 11.24 -1.53 -4.94
C VAL A 122 10.70 -2.93 -5.12
N HIS A 123 9.96 -3.44 -4.13
CA HIS A 123 9.14 -4.64 -4.29
C HIS A 123 7.68 -4.25 -4.47
N GLY A 124 7.15 -4.44 -5.67
CA GLY A 124 5.73 -4.25 -5.95
C GLY A 124 4.85 -5.31 -5.28
N HIS A 125 3.83 -4.87 -4.55
CA HIS A 125 2.86 -5.79 -3.92
C HIS A 125 2.11 -6.60 -4.99
N CYS A 126 1.76 -7.85 -4.71
CA CYS A 126 1.03 -8.69 -5.66
C CYS A 126 -0.32 -8.09 -6.09
N HIS A 127 -1.00 -7.38 -5.20
CA HIS A 127 -2.24 -6.66 -5.55
C HIS A 127 -1.95 -5.41 -6.39
N GLN A 128 -0.91 -4.62 -6.09
CA GLN A 128 -0.53 -3.51 -6.97
C GLN A 128 -0.23 -4.01 -8.39
N LYS A 129 0.47 -5.14 -8.53
CA LYS A 129 0.74 -5.78 -9.82
C LYS A 129 -0.54 -6.20 -10.54
N ALA A 130 -1.45 -6.88 -9.83
CA ALA A 130 -2.72 -7.33 -10.40
C ALA A 130 -3.61 -6.18 -10.89
N PHE A 131 -3.54 -5.00 -10.24
CA PHE A 131 -4.33 -3.82 -10.57
C PHE A 131 -3.59 -2.79 -11.44
N GLY A 132 -2.38 -3.10 -11.91
CA GLY A 132 -1.56 -2.14 -12.67
C GLY A 132 -1.12 -0.90 -11.86
N ALA A 133 -1.23 -0.94 -10.54
CA ALA A 133 -0.96 0.18 -9.62
C ALA A 133 0.51 0.23 -9.16
N LEU A 134 1.44 -0.24 -9.99
CA LEU A 134 2.87 -0.24 -9.68
C LEU A 134 3.62 0.95 -10.29
N SER A 135 3.22 1.42 -11.46
CA SER A 135 3.80 2.61 -12.10
C SER A 135 3.74 3.85 -11.19
N PRO A 136 2.61 4.13 -10.51
CA PRO A 136 2.52 5.27 -9.59
C PRO A 136 3.55 5.21 -8.46
N VAL A 137 3.91 4.01 -7.98
CA VAL A 137 4.95 3.85 -6.95
C VAL A 137 6.29 4.38 -7.47
N LEU A 138 6.67 4.01 -8.70
CA LEU A 138 7.93 4.44 -9.29
C LEU A 138 7.92 5.93 -9.65
N GLU A 139 6.79 6.46 -10.14
CA GLU A 139 6.60 7.88 -10.45
C GLU A 139 6.74 8.75 -9.20
N VAL A 140 6.06 8.38 -8.12
CA VAL A 140 6.12 9.11 -6.84
C VAL A 140 7.53 9.09 -6.26
N LEU A 141 8.23 7.96 -6.33
CA LEU A 141 9.61 7.89 -5.85
C LEU A 141 10.57 8.74 -6.70
N ARG A 142 10.29 8.97 -7.99
CA ARG A 142 11.06 9.87 -8.87
C ARG A 142 10.83 11.35 -8.60
N LEU A 143 9.84 11.72 -7.78
CA LEU A 143 9.70 13.09 -7.29
C LEU A 143 10.87 13.49 -6.39
N ILE A 144 11.55 12.52 -5.77
CA ILE A 144 12.76 12.75 -4.99
C ILE A 144 13.93 12.98 -5.97
N PRO A 145 14.63 14.13 -5.92
CA PRO A 145 15.76 14.38 -6.81
C PRO A 145 16.84 13.30 -6.68
N ASN A 146 17.48 12.93 -7.79
CA ASN A 146 18.48 11.85 -7.88
C ASN A 146 17.97 10.44 -7.51
N ALA A 147 16.68 10.25 -7.23
CA ALA A 147 16.15 8.92 -7.02
C ALA A 147 16.08 8.15 -8.34
N SER A 148 16.66 6.95 -8.34
CA SER A 148 16.54 5.97 -9.42
C SER A 148 15.94 4.69 -8.86
N PRO A 149 14.60 4.62 -8.69
CA PRO A 149 13.95 3.44 -8.16
C PRO A 149 14.01 2.28 -9.15
N GLU A 150 14.62 1.18 -8.70
CA GLU A 150 14.72 -0.07 -9.46
C GLU A 150 13.68 -1.07 -8.96
N LEU A 151 12.84 -1.56 -9.85
CA LEU A 151 11.85 -2.58 -9.53
C LEU A 151 12.52 -3.96 -9.43
N ILE A 152 12.22 -4.69 -8.35
CA ILE A 152 12.58 -6.10 -8.23
C ILE A 152 11.57 -6.93 -9.02
N GLU A 153 12.05 -7.55 -10.11
CA GLU A 153 11.33 -8.58 -10.87
C GLU A 153 11.09 -9.83 -10.01
N SER A 154 10.03 -9.76 -9.21
CA SER A 154 9.60 -10.76 -8.24
C SER A 154 8.10 -10.99 -8.37
N SER A 155 7.60 -12.12 -7.90
CA SER A 155 6.16 -12.39 -7.88
C SER A 155 5.52 -11.88 -6.58
N CYS A 156 5.16 -12.78 -5.68
CA CYS A 156 4.62 -12.50 -4.35
C CYS A 156 5.71 -12.64 -3.28
N CYS A 157 5.55 -11.96 -2.14
CA CYS A 157 6.41 -12.18 -0.98
C CYS A 157 6.12 -13.51 -0.25
N GLY A 158 5.15 -14.31 -0.68
CA GLY A 158 4.83 -15.62 -0.07
C GLY A 158 3.95 -15.57 1.18
N MET A 159 3.65 -14.37 1.73
CA MET A 159 2.90 -14.28 2.98
C MET A 159 1.40 -14.43 2.86
N ALA A 160 0.77 -13.82 1.85
CA ALA A 160 -0.67 -13.88 1.58
C ALA A 160 -1.56 -13.85 2.84
N GLY A 161 -1.35 -12.88 3.74
CA GLY A 161 -2.02 -12.84 5.05
C GLY A 161 -1.32 -13.75 6.07
N SER A 162 -2.05 -14.73 6.62
CA SER A 162 -1.51 -15.71 7.59
C SER A 162 -0.80 -16.89 6.94
N PHE A 163 -0.98 -17.11 5.63
CA PHE A 163 -0.48 -18.28 4.93
C PHE A 163 1.01 -18.55 5.22
N GLY A 164 1.87 -17.52 5.16
CA GLY A 164 3.30 -17.69 5.42
C GLY A 164 3.67 -18.01 6.88
N TYR A 165 2.75 -17.84 7.84
CA TYR A 165 2.95 -18.19 9.25
C TYR A 165 2.44 -19.58 9.60
N GLU A 166 1.60 -20.18 8.76
CA GLU A 166 1.06 -21.50 9.01
C GLU A 166 2.16 -22.55 8.86
N ALA A 167 2.32 -23.42 9.86
CA ALA A 167 3.42 -24.40 9.91
C ALA A 167 3.48 -25.28 8.65
N GLY A 168 2.33 -25.64 8.08
CA GLY A 168 2.26 -26.43 6.84
C GLY A 168 2.61 -25.66 5.57
N HIS A 169 2.67 -24.33 5.62
CA HIS A 169 2.88 -23.45 4.47
C HIS A 169 4.21 -22.69 4.53
N TYR A 170 4.91 -22.71 5.67
CA TYR A 170 6.17 -22.00 5.88
C TYR A 170 7.19 -22.25 4.77
N ASP A 171 7.47 -23.52 4.46
CA ASP A 171 8.47 -23.88 3.44
C ASP A 171 8.08 -23.43 2.03
N VAL A 172 6.77 -23.37 1.73
CA VAL A 172 6.27 -22.85 0.44
C VAL A 172 6.44 -21.34 0.39
N SER A 173 6.02 -20.63 1.44
CA SER A 173 6.20 -19.18 1.58
C SER A 173 7.67 -18.76 1.45
N MET A 174 8.57 -19.49 2.11
CA MET A 174 10.01 -19.24 2.03
C MET A 174 10.57 -19.50 0.64
N ARG A 175 10.18 -20.58 -0.03
CA ARG A 175 10.59 -20.83 -1.43
C ARG A 175 10.13 -19.72 -2.38
N MET A 176 8.91 -19.21 -2.21
CA MET A 176 8.40 -18.11 -3.04
C MET A 176 9.24 -16.84 -2.89
N VAL A 177 9.54 -16.43 -1.65
CA VAL A 177 10.32 -15.21 -1.41
C VAL A 177 11.79 -15.37 -1.80
N GLN A 178 12.36 -16.58 -1.64
CA GLN A 178 13.73 -16.90 -2.02
C GLN A 178 13.94 -16.94 -3.54
N ALA A 179 12.88 -17.12 -4.34
CA ALA A 179 13.01 -17.23 -5.78
C ALA A 179 13.67 -15.99 -6.41
N ASN A 180 13.25 -14.79 -6.00
CA ASN A 180 13.75 -13.53 -6.57
C ASN A 180 13.86 -12.39 -5.54
N LEU A 181 12.93 -12.28 -4.58
CA LEU A 181 12.86 -11.10 -3.69
C LEU A 181 14.04 -11.04 -2.71
N LEU A 182 14.27 -12.09 -1.91
CA LEU A 182 15.39 -12.06 -0.95
C LEU A 182 16.77 -11.96 -1.63
N PRO A 183 17.07 -12.71 -2.71
CA PRO A 183 18.34 -12.56 -3.41
C PRO A 183 18.60 -11.12 -3.90
N ALA A 184 17.59 -10.46 -4.47
CA ALA A 184 17.73 -9.08 -4.96
C ALA A 184 18.02 -8.09 -3.81
N VAL A 185 17.32 -8.25 -2.68
CA VAL A 185 17.54 -7.43 -1.47
C VAL A 185 18.95 -7.64 -0.91
N LEU A 186 19.42 -8.89 -0.81
CA LEU A 186 20.72 -9.23 -0.25
C LEU A 186 21.89 -8.80 -1.14
N LYS A 187 21.71 -8.84 -2.47
CA LYS A 187 22.72 -8.36 -3.44
C LYS A 187 22.93 -6.84 -3.41
N SER A 188 22.00 -6.10 -2.81
CA SER A 188 22.00 -4.63 -2.73
C SER A 188 22.01 -4.12 -1.29
N PRO A 189 23.08 -4.37 -0.49
CA PRO A 189 23.15 -4.00 0.92
C PRO A 189 23.01 -2.48 1.18
N GLN A 190 23.47 -1.66 0.25
CA GLN A 190 23.44 -0.20 0.29
C GLN A 190 22.07 0.38 -0.06
N ALA A 191 21.21 -0.35 -0.76
CA ALA A 191 19.92 0.15 -1.21
C ALA A 191 18.92 0.29 -0.05
N ILE A 192 18.03 1.27 -0.15
CA ILE A 192 16.82 1.35 0.65
C ILE A 192 15.78 0.46 -0.02
N VAL A 193 15.21 -0.49 0.73
CA VAL A 193 14.17 -1.38 0.21
C VAL A 193 12.81 -0.74 0.45
N VAL A 194 12.02 -0.59 -0.60
CA VAL A 194 10.68 0.00 -0.55
C VAL A 194 9.63 -1.08 -0.84
N ALA A 195 8.65 -1.21 0.06
CA ALA A 195 7.50 -2.09 -0.10
C ALA A 195 6.30 -1.54 0.68
N ASP A 196 5.15 -1.35 0.01
CA ASP A 196 3.96 -0.75 0.62
C ASP A 196 3.12 -1.76 1.40
N GLY A 197 3.21 -3.05 1.04
CA GLY A 197 2.54 -4.13 1.76
C GLY A 197 3.19 -4.46 3.10
N THR A 198 2.37 -4.58 4.15
CA THR A 198 2.78 -4.91 5.51
C THR A 198 3.40 -6.30 5.59
N SER A 199 2.74 -7.30 5.02
CA SER A 199 3.28 -8.67 4.98
C SER A 199 4.55 -8.76 4.13
N CYS A 200 4.67 -7.97 3.06
CA CYS A 200 5.90 -7.91 2.27
C CYS A 200 7.08 -7.41 3.11
N ARG A 201 6.89 -6.30 3.85
CA ARG A 201 7.94 -5.77 4.73
C ARG A 201 8.33 -6.77 5.83
N GLN A 202 7.34 -7.43 6.44
CA GLN A 202 7.59 -8.46 7.46
C GLN A 202 8.37 -9.65 6.89
N GLN A 203 8.04 -10.12 5.69
CA GLN A 203 8.76 -11.21 5.06
C GLN A 203 10.21 -10.83 4.72
N ILE A 204 10.43 -9.61 4.23
CA ILE A 204 11.80 -9.12 3.94
C ILE A 204 12.61 -9.03 5.25
N ALA A 205 12.00 -8.54 6.32
CA ALA A 205 12.64 -8.49 7.64
C ALA A 205 12.97 -9.90 8.17
N HIS A 206 12.04 -10.85 8.01
CA HIS A 206 12.22 -12.24 8.44
C HIS A 206 13.31 -12.95 7.63
N GLY A 207 13.25 -12.86 6.30
CA GLY A 207 14.08 -13.67 5.41
C GLY A 207 15.43 -13.05 5.03
N ALA A 208 15.57 -11.72 5.05
CA ALA A 208 16.81 -11.03 4.70
C ALA A 208 17.42 -10.23 5.86
N HIS A 209 16.76 -10.17 7.02
CA HIS A 209 17.18 -9.33 8.16
C HIS A 209 17.40 -7.86 7.76
N ARG A 210 16.55 -7.36 6.85
CA ARG A 210 16.61 -5.99 6.31
C ARG A 210 15.27 -5.32 6.54
N GLU A 211 15.30 -4.06 6.98
CA GLU A 211 14.09 -3.23 7.03
C GLU A 211 13.73 -2.76 5.62
N ALA A 212 12.53 -3.12 5.17
CA ALA A 212 11.86 -2.46 4.06
C ALA A 212 10.89 -1.40 4.61
N ILE A 213 10.78 -0.27 3.92
CA ILE A 213 9.92 0.86 4.30
C ILE A 213 8.83 1.11 3.25
N HIS A 214 7.76 1.77 3.64
CA HIS A 214 6.71 2.20 2.70
C HIS A 214 7.14 3.48 1.98
N ALA A 215 6.72 3.67 0.72
CA ALA A 215 6.96 4.89 -0.04
C ALA A 215 6.65 6.19 0.72
N ALA A 216 5.55 6.25 1.48
CA ALA A 216 5.19 7.42 2.29
C ALA A 216 6.25 7.77 3.36
N ARG A 217 6.94 6.78 3.96
CA ARG A 217 8.05 7.05 4.90
C ARG A 217 9.27 7.59 4.16
N LEU A 218 9.53 7.07 2.96
CA LEU A 218 10.66 7.51 2.16
C LEU A 218 10.48 8.97 1.70
N LEU A 219 9.30 9.34 1.20
CA LEU A 219 8.99 10.74 0.88
C LEU A 219 9.21 11.66 2.10
N GLU A 220 8.75 11.23 3.28
CA GLU A 220 8.95 11.98 4.51
C GLU A 220 10.42 12.18 4.88
N TRP A 221 11.27 11.17 4.72
CA TRP A 221 12.71 11.30 4.98
C TRP A 221 13.37 12.35 4.09
N HIS A 222 12.78 12.56 2.91
CA HIS A 222 13.25 13.51 1.92
C HIS A 222 12.56 14.88 2.01
N PHE A 223 11.72 15.17 3.01
CA PHE A 223 11.18 16.53 3.14
C PHE A 223 12.28 17.59 3.22
N ALA A 224 12.21 18.58 2.34
CA ALA A 224 12.85 19.86 2.58
C ALA A 224 12.02 20.62 3.63
N ASP A 225 12.69 21.15 4.66
CA ASP A 225 12.06 22.02 5.66
C ASP A 225 11.70 23.37 5.03
#